data_AF-A0A6A3IU33-F1
#
_entry.id   AF-A0A6A3IU33-F1
#
_cell.length_a   1.000
_cell.length_b   1.000
_cell.length_c   1.000
_cell.angle_alpha   90.00
_cell.angle_beta   90.00
_cell.angle_gamma   90.00
#
_symmetry.space_group_name_H-M   'P 1'
#
loop_
_entity.id
_entity.type
_entity.pdbx_description
1 polymer ?
#
loop_
_entity_poly.entity_id
_entity_poly.type
_entity_poly.pdbx_seq_one_letter_code
_entity_poly.pdbx_strand_id
1 'polypeptide(L)'
;MDAWLYNGKDADDVFGILGIRAEGSRSMNSRKLVVLDEYINLFNARYPSAATDSFIVLRDGFGGEADFTRVLSMAKLRPESERMIANTSKYQGELFSKWMVEDMLEPKGVLSTVLEGGSYGTARSEDKLVVNHYNVFYKRRTREQ
;
A
#
# COMPACT_ATOMS: atom_id res chain seq x y z
N MET A 1 16.98 -3.19 -16.50
CA MET A 1 15.84 -2.25 -16.53
C MET A 1 15.62 -1.71 -17.93
N ASP A 2 16.68 -1.33 -18.65
CA ASP A 2 16.58 -0.82 -20.04
C ASP A 2 15.82 -1.73 -20.99
N ALA A 3 15.99 -3.05 -20.88
CA ALA A 3 15.23 -4.00 -21.70
C ALA A 3 13.71 -3.91 -21.45
N TRP A 4 13.25 -3.66 -20.23
CA TRP A 4 11.82 -3.47 -19.94
C TRP A 4 11.32 -2.16 -20.56
N LEU A 5 12.09 -1.08 -20.38
CA LEU A 5 11.77 0.22 -20.96
C LEU A 5 11.73 0.19 -22.50
N TYR A 6 12.71 -0.47 -23.13
CA TYR A 6 12.78 -0.67 -24.58
C TYR A 6 11.59 -1.46 -25.11
N ASN A 7 11.14 -2.48 -24.35
CA ASN A 7 9.97 -3.27 -24.68
C ASN A 7 8.64 -2.58 -24.31
N GLY A 8 8.66 -1.29 -23.97
CA GLY A 8 7.46 -0.49 -23.71
C GLY A 8 6.70 -0.89 -22.44
N LYS A 9 7.38 -1.51 -21.47
CA LYS A 9 6.78 -1.82 -20.18
C LYS A 9 6.55 -0.55 -19.38
N ASP A 10 5.44 -0.50 -18.66
CA ASP A 10 5.20 0.50 -17.63
C ASP A 10 5.56 -0.06 -16.24
N ALA A 11 5.34 0.73 -15.19
CA ALA A 11 5.68 0.31 -13.85
C ALA A 11 4.78 -0.82 -13.31
N ASP A 12 3.52 -0.89 -13.75
CA ASP A 12 2.57 -1.94 -13.34
C ASP A 12 2.95 -3.29 -13.96
N ASP A 13 3.35 -3.27 -15.24
CA ASP A 13 3.97 -4.40 -15.92
C ASP A 13 5.19 -4.91 -15.15
N VAL A 14 6.09 -4.01 -14.73
CA VAL A 14 7.30 -4.40 -13.97
C VAL A 14 6.96 -4.93 -12.59
N PHE A 15 5.96 -4.38 -11.90
CA PHE A 15 5.43 -4.96 -10.68
C PHE A 15 4.98 -6.42 -10.88
N GLY A 16 4.28 -6.69 -11.99
CA GLY A 16 3.86 -8.02 -12.40
C GLY A 16 5.03 -8.95 -12.70
N ILE A 17 6.02 -8.48 -13.48
CA ILE A 17 7.23 -9.23 -13.84
C ILE A 17 8.04 -9.62 -12.60
N LEU A 18 8.13 -8.72 -11.62
CA LEU A 18 8.82 -8.99 -10.35
C LEU A 18 8.04 -9.98 -9.46
N GLY A 19 6.76 -10.25 -9.76
CA GLY A 19 5.91 -11.16 -9.00
C GLY A 19 5.68 -10.66 -7.57
N ILE A 20 5.60 -9.34 -7.37
CA ILE A 20 5.46 -8.73 -6.04
C ILE A 20 4.12 -9.14 -5.41
N ARG A 21 3.05 -9.20 -6.19
CA ARG A 21 1.72 -9.62 -5.72
C ARG A 21 1.73 -11.00 -5.06
N ALA A 22 2.49 -11.93 -5.63
CA ALA A 22 2.58 -13.31 -5.14
C ALA A 22 3.24 -13.42 -3.76
N GLU A 23 4.02 -12.41 -3.33
CA GLU A 23 4.66 -12.38 -2.01
C GLU A 23 3.71 -11.88 -0.91
N GLY A 24 2.54 -11.33 -1.25
CA GLY A 24 1.57 -10.81 -0.29
C GLY A 24 2.22 -9.82 0.69
N SER A 25 1.99 -10.00 1.99
CA SER A 25 2.58 -9.13 3.03
C SER A 25 4.12 -9.21 3.11
N ARG A 26 4.73 -10.32 2.69
CA ARG A 26 6.21 -10.47 2.68
C ARG A 26 6.88 -9.59 1.64
N SER A 27 6.13 -9.09 0.65
CA SER A 27 6.63 -8.11 -0.33
C SER A 27 7.24 -6.87 0.35
N MET A 28 6.72 -6.47 1.52
CA MET A 28 7.25 -5.33 2.27
C MET A 28 8.68 -5.54 2.77
N ASN A 29 9.16 -6.78 2.83
CA ASN A 29 10.55 -7.13 3.13
C ASN A 29 11.42 -7.32 1.87
N SER A 30 10.80 -7.33 0.69
CA SER A 30 11.42 -7.79 -0.55
C SER A 30 12.37 -6.76 -1.15
N ARG A 31 13.53 -7.22 -1.65
CA ARG A 31 14.42 -6.37 -2.47
C ARG A 31 13.82 -6.00 -3.82
N LYS A 32 12.75 -6.68 -4.24
CA LYS A 32 12.02 -6.35 -5.47
C LYS A 32 11.42 -4.95 -5.44
N LEU A 33 11.07 -4.43 -4.25
CA LEU A 33 10.59 -3.05 -4.12
C LEU A 33 11.67 -2.02 -4.47
N VAL A 34 12.95 -2.33 -4.22
CA VAL A 34 14.08 -1.47 -4.62
C VAL A 34 14.22 -1.45 -6.14
N VAL A 35 14.13 -2.63 -6.76
CA VAL A 35 14.18 -2.79 -8.22
C VAL A 35 13.00 -2.07 -8.89
N LEU A 36 11.81 -2.14 -8.30
CA LEU A 36 10.64 -1.41 -8.79
C LEU A 36 10.83 0.11 -8.69
N ASP A 37 11.32 0.62 -7.57
CA ASP A 37 11.53 2.06 -7.35
C ASP A 37 12.59 2.63 -8.31
N GLU A 38 13.70 1.92 -8.50
CA GLU A 38 14.71 2.26 -9.50
C GLU A 38 14.13 2.30 -10.92
N TYR A 39 13.26 1.34 -11.26
CA TYR A 39 12.58 1.32 -12.54
C TYR A 39 11.60 2.49 -12.72
N ILE A 40 10.83 2.83 -11.69
CA ILE A 40 9.90 3.97 -11.70
C ILE A 40 10.68 5.27 -11.94
N ASN A 41 11.82 5.45 -11.29
CA ASN A 41 12.68 6.62 -11.50
C ASN A 41 13.16 6.71 -12.96
N LEU A 42 13.59 5.59 -13.55
CA LEU A 42 13.97 5.52 -14.97
C LEU A 42 12.79 5.82 -15.89
N PHE A 43 11.62 5.24 -15.62
CA PHE A 43 10.40 5.43 -16.41
C PHE A 43 9.93 6.88 -16.38
N ASN A 44 9.86 7.49 -15.20
CA ASN A 44 9.45 8.89 -15.01
C ASN A 44 10.40 9.87 -15.70
N ALA A 45 11.70 9.59 -15.69
CA ALA A 45 12.69 10.41 -16.41
C ALA A 45 12.47 10.36 -17.93
N ARG A 46 12.04 9.21 -18.47
CA ARG A 46 11.79 9.02 -19.90
C ARG A 46 10.42 9.51 -20.35
N TYR A 47 9.41 9.39 -19.49
CA TYR A 47 8.01 9.69 -19.76
C TYR A 47 7.39 10.57 -18.66
N PRO A 48 7.79 11.85 -18.56
CA PRO A 48 7.34 12.73 -17.46
C PRO A 48 5.82 12.94 -17.41
N SER A 49 5.16 12.91 -18.57
CA SER A 49 3.70 13.07 -18.68
C SER A 49 2.90 11.86 -18.18
N ALA A 50 3.57 10.72 -18.00
CA ALA A 50 2.97 9.47 -17.50
C ALA A 50 3.56 9.08 -16.14
N ALA A 51 4.15 10.04 -15.41
CA ALA A 51 4.85 9.75 -14.18
C ALA A 51 3.95 9.07 -13.13
N THR A 52 4.52 8.11 -12.42
CA THR A 52 3.87 7.36 -11.34
C THR A 52 4.82 7.24 -10.15
N ASP A 53 4.39 6.62 -9.07
CA ASP A 53 5.23 6.34 -7.90
C ASP A 53 4.98 4.95 -7.33
N SER A 54 5.86 4.55 -6.41
CA SER A 54 5.77 3.24 -5.76
C SER A 54 4.45 3.04 -5.01
N PHE A 55 3.82 4.09 -4.47
CA PHE A 55 2.53 3.97 -3.79
C PHE A 55 1.42 3.59 -4.77
N ILE A 56 1.30 4.33 -5.88
CA ILE A 56 0.29 4.09 -6.93
C ILE A 56 0.44 2.67 -7.49
N VAL A 57 1.66 2.31 -7.89
CA VAL A 57 1.94 1.01 -8.52
C VAL A 57 1.66 -0.15 -7.55
N LEU A 58 2.03 -0.02 -6.27
CA LEU A 58 1.74 -1.05 -5.27
C LEU A 58 0.24 -1.15 -4.99
N ARG A 59 -0.45 -0.02 -4.81
CA ARG A 59 -1.89 0.02 -4.58
C ARG A 59 -2.63 -0.70 -5.72
N ASP A 60 -2.35 -0.31 -6.95
CA ASP A 60 -3.06 -0.82 -8.13
C ASP A 60 -2.65 -2.27 -8.40
N GLY A 61 -1.35 -2.60 -8.30
CA GLY A 61 -0.83 -3.95 -8.46
C GLY A 61 -1.35 -4.98 -7.45
N PHE A 62 -1.71 -4.56 -6.23
CA PHE A 62 -2.34 -5.45 -5.25
C PHE A 62 -3.84 -5.67 -5.49
N GLY A 63 -4.51 -4.82 -6.26
CA GLY A 63 -5.95 -4.88 -6.52
C GLY A 63 -6.73 -3.67 -6.01
N GLY A 64 -6.06 -2.55 -5.77
CA GLY A 64 -6.65 -1.32 -5.26
C GLY A 64 -6.48 -1.13 -3.75
N GLU A 65 -7.07 -0.06 -3.25
CA GLU A 65 -6.85 0.42 -1.88
C GLU A 65 -7.22 -0.61 -0.80
N ALA A 66 -8.34 -1.32 -0.98
CA ALA A 66 -8.83 -2.32 -0.04
C ALA A 66 -7.86 -3.51 0.11
N ASP A 67 -7.33 -4.03 -0.99
CA ASP A 67 -6.40 -5.16 -0.95
C ASP A 67 -5.02 -4.73 -0.48
N PHE A 68 -4.57 -3.54 -0.89
CA PHE A 68 -3.28 -3.02 -0.43
C PHE A 68 -3.27 -2.75 1.08
N THR A 69 -4.33 -2.16 1.64
CA THR A 69 -4.39 -1.91 3.09
C THR A 69 -4.47 -3.21 3.91
N ARG A 70 -5.07 -4.28 3.37
CA ARG A 70 -5.04 -5.63 3.97
C ARG A 70 -3.62 -6.20 3.99
N VAL A 71 -2.88 -6.10 2.87
CA VAL A 71 -1.48 -6.53 2.77
C VAL A 71 -0.60 -5.82 3.80
N LEU A 72 -0.73 -4.49 3.90
CA LEU A 72 0.01 -3.67 4.88
C LEU A 72 -0.36 -4.02 6.32
N SER A 73 -1.64 -4.25 6.59
CA SER A 73 -2.10 -4.64 7.92
C SER A 73 -1.56 -6.01 8.34
N MET A 74 -1.53 -6.97 7.43
CA MET A 74 -0.88 -8.27 7.68
C MET A 74 0.63 -8.14 7.88
N ALA A 75 1.30 -7.28 7.12
CA ALA A 75 2.73 -7.02 7.29
C ALA A 75 3.05 -6.40 8.66
N LYS A 76 2.21 -5.47 9.13
CA LYS A 76 2.33 -4.85 10.45
C LYS A 76 2.07 -5.83 11.60
N LEU A 77 1.17 -6.79 11.40
CA LEU A 77 0.85 -7.79 12.41
C LEU A 77 2.02 -8.76 12.66
N ARG A 78 2.81 -9.06 11.61
CA ARG A 78 3.92 -10.03 11.67
C ARG A 78 5.18 -9.45 10.99
N PRO A 79 5.83 -8.45 11.60
CA PRO A 79 7.03 -7.87 11.03
C PRO A 79 8.20 -8.87 11.11
N GLU A 80 8.89 -9.07 9.99
CA GLU A 80 10.04 -9.99 9.89
C GLU A 80 11.39 -9.25 9.86
N SER A 81 11.39 -7.93 9.61
CA SER A 81 12.61 -7.11 9.51
C SER A 81 12.33 -5.63 9.70
N GLU A 82 13.38 -4.83 9.95
CA GLU A 82 13.29 -3.37 9.96
C GLU A 82 12.85 -2.80 8.61
N ARG A 83 13.27 -3.41 7.49
CA ARG A 83 12.81 -3.01 6.15
C ARG A 83 11.30 -3.17 6.02
N MET A 84 10.77 -4.30 6.47
CA MET A 84 9.34 -4.57 6.46
C MET A 84 8.57 -3.56 7.30
N ILE A 85 9.09 -3.22 8.48
CA ILE A 85 8.49 -2.20 9.35
C ILE A 85 8.51 -0.82 8.67
N ALA A 86 9.64 -0.41 8.10
CA ALA A 86 9.80 0.88 7.45
C ALA A 86 8.87 1.03 6.24
N ASN A 87 8.88 0.04 5.33
CA ASN A 87 8.02 0.05 4.14
C ASN A 87 6.54 0.03 4.51
N THR A 88 6.15 -0.82 5.46
CA THR A 88 4.76 -0.88 5.93
C THR A 88 4.33 0.45 6.56
N SER A 89 5.19 1.06 7.37
CA SER A 89 4.89 2.35 8.02
C SER A 89 4.77 3.49 7.02
N LYS A 90 5.62 3.52 5.98
CA LYS A 90 5.55 4.49 4.89
C LYS A 90 4.17 4.44 4.20
N TYR A 91 3.83 3.30 3.60
CA TYR A 91 2.63 3.18 2.78
C TYR A 91 1.33 3.22 3.61
N GLN A 92 1.34 2.62 4.81
CA GLN A 92 0.18 2.71 5.71
C GLN A 92 0.00 4.14 6.25
N GLY A 93 1.10 4.84 6.53
CA GLY A 93 1.07 6.23 6.96
C GLY A 93 0.47 7.15 5.90
N GLU A 94 0.84 6.94 4.64
CA GLU A 94 0.28 7.67 3.49
C GLU A 94 -1.22 7.42 3.34
N LEU A 95 -1.66 6.15 3.28
CA LEU A 95 -3.09 5.79 3.23
C LEU A 95 -3.89 6.40 4.37
N PHE A 96 -3.41 6.22 5.60
CA PHE A 96 -4.16 6.67 6.78
C PHE A 96 -4.16 8.18 6.94
N SER A 97 -3.11 8.87 6.47
CA SER A 97 -3.10 10.33 6.45
C SER A 97 -4.10 10.85 5.42
N LYS A 98 -4.15 10.28 4.22
CA LYS A 98 -5.17 10.59 3.21
C LYS A 98 -6.57 10.36 3.77
N TRP A 99 -6.85 9.18 4.34
CA TRP A 99 -8.16 8.88 4.94
C TRP A 99 -8.55 9.89 6.01
N MET A 100 -7.63 10.24 6.92
CA MET A 100 -7.94 11.13 8.03
C MET A 100 -8.09 12.59 7.60
N VAL A 101 -7.18 13.08 6.78
CA VAL A 101 -7.01 14.52 6.50
C VAL A 101 -7.76 14.94 5.24
N GLU A 102 -7.70 14.13 4.19
CA GLU A 102 -8.31 14.46 2.90
C GLU A 102 -9.74 13.93 2.83
N ASP A 103 -9.93 12.65 3.15
CA ASP A 103 -11.25 11.99 3.06
C ASP A 103 -12.11 12.24 4.31
N MET A 104 -11.55 12.86 5.36
CA MET A 104 -12.21 13.11 6.66
C MET A 104 -12.88 11.84 7.24
N LEU A 105 -12.27 10.68 6.98
CA LEU A 105 -12.83 9.37 7.25
C LEU A 105 -12.58 8.97 8.70
N GLU A 106 -13.64 8.90 9.50
CA GLU A 106 -13.54 8.34 10.86
C GLU A 106 -13.35 6.81 10.83
N PRO A 107 -12.72 6.20 11.86
CA PRO A 107 -12.53 4.75 11.90
C PRO A 107 -13.81 3.91 11.73
N LYS A 108 -14.97 4.43 12.15
CA LYS A 108 -16.26 3.76 12.00
C LYS A 108 -16.72 3.64 10.53
N GLY A 109 -16.21 4.49 9.63
CA GLY A 109 -16.57 4.51 8.21
C GLY A 109 -15.68 3.66 7.31
N VAL A 110 -14.50 3.24 7.77
CA VAL A 110 -13.53 2.49 6.94
C VAL A 110 -14.13 1.23 6.33
N LEU A 111 -14.92 0.49 7.11
CA LEU A 111 -15.48 -0.78 6.65
C LEU A 111 -16.44 -0.60 5.48
N SER A 112 -17.33 0.39 5.54
CA SER A 112 -18.31 0.68 4.49
C SER A 112 -17.71 1.42 3.29
N THR A 113 -16.72 2.28 3.52
CA THR A 113 -16.19 3.18 2.48
C THR A 113 -15.02 2.59 1.71
N VAL A 114 -14.16 1.81 2.37
CA VAL A 114 -12.92 1.27 1.77
C VAL A 114 -13.01 -0.22 1.56
N LEU A 115 -13.51 -0.96 2.55
CA LEU A 115 -13.40 -2.43 2.58
C LEU A 115 -14.62 -3.15 1.99
N GLU A 116 -15.60 -2.38 1.48
CA GLU A 116 -16.87 -2.88 0.94
C GLU A 116 -17.60 -3.86 1.88
N GLY A 117 -17.40 -3.68 3.19
CA GLY A 117 -17.89 -4.57 4.23
C GLY A 117 -19.22 -4.11 4.84
N GLY A 118 -19.95 -5.08 5.41
CA GLY A 118 -21.16 -4.83 6.20
C GLY A 118 -20.84 -4.34 7.62
N SER A 119 -21.41 -4.98 8.64
CA SER A 119 -21.12 -4.62 10.04
C SER A 119 -19.74 -5.13 10.51
N TYR A 120 -19.14 -4.47 11.50
CA TYR A 120 -17.87 -4.94 12.10
C TYR A 120 -17.98 -6.37 12.64
N GLY A 121 -19.13 -6.78 13.20
CA GLY A 121 -19.33 -8.14 13.74
C GLY A 121 -19.12 -9.22 12.67
N THR A 122 -19.62 -8.96 11.46
CA THR A 122 -19.60 -9.86 10.30
C THR A 122 -18.39 -9.68 9.38
N ALA A 123 -17.54 -8.68 9.63
CA ALA A 123 -16.38 -8.39 8.80
C ALA A 123 -15.32 -9.50 8.85
N ARG A 124 -14.56 -9.64 7.75
CA ARG A 124 -13.41 -10.55 7.67
C ARG A 124 -12.35 -10.15 8.69
N SER A 125 -11.52 -11.10 9.11
CA SER A 125 -10.49 -10.85 10.11
C SER A 125 -9.47 -9.80 9.67
N GLU A 126 -9.13 -9.80 8.38
CA GLU A 126 -8.25 -8.85 7.72
C GLU A 126 -8.83 -7.43 7.74
N ASP A 127 -10.13 -7.31 7.50
CA ASP A 127 -10.84 -6.02 7.52
C ASP A 127 -10.87 -5.44 8.94
N LYS A 128 -11.14 -6.29 9.94
CA LYS A 128 -11.07 -5.90 11.36
C LYS A 128 -9.67 -5.41 11.74
N LEU A 129 -8.63 -6.05 11.23
CA LEU A 129 -7.25 -5.67 11.47
C LEU A 129 -6.94 -4.27 10.89
N VAL A 130 -7.40 -3.99 9.67
CA VAL A 130 -7.29 -2.66 9.04
C VAL A 130 -7.95 -1.59 9.91
N VAL A 131 -9.21 -1.80 10.31
CA VAL A 131 -9.96 -0.86 11.15
C VAL A 131 -9.23 -0.60 12.48
N ASN A 132 -8.70 -1.65 13.12
CA ASN A 132 -7.96 -1.51 14.37
C ASN A 132 -6.68 -0.69 14.20
N HIS A 133 -5.90 -0.95 13.15
CA HIS A 133 -4.69 -0.18 12.86
C HIS A 133 -4.98 1.29 12.58
N TYR A 134 -6.04 1.57 11.81
CA TYR A 134 -6.44 2.94 11.52
C TYR A 134 -6.94 3.67 12.76
N ASN A 135 -7.75 3.01 13.60
CA ASN A 135 -8.21 3.58 14.88
C ASN A 135 -7.05 3.97 15.81
N VAL A 136 -5.98 3.16 15.86
CA VAL A 136 -4.78 3.49 16.63
C VAL A 136 -4.07 4.71 16.05
N PHE A 137 -3.93 4.78 14.72
CA PHE A 137 -3.34 5.95 14.05
C PHE A 137 -4.16 7.22 14.32
N TYR A 138 -5.46 7.15 14.10
CA TYR A 138 -6.41 8.26 14.28
C TYR A 138 -6.34 8.82 15.71
N LYS A 139 -6.44 7.95 16.72
CA LYS A 139 -6.38 8.35 18.14
C LYS A 139 -5.06 9.00 18.55
N ARG A 140 -3.94 8.58 17.96
CA ARG A 140 -2.64 9.20 18.24
C ARG A 140 -2.60 10.61 17.67
N ARG A 141 -2.98 10.79 16.40
CA ARG A 141 -3.01 12.09 15.73
C ARG A 141 -3.96 13.09 16.38
N THR A 142 -5.13 12.65 16.87
CA THR A 142 -6.08 13.54 17.56
C THR A 142 -5.62 13.96 18.95
N ARG A 143 -4.66 13.25 19.57
CA ARG A 143 -4.13 13.62 20.90
C ARG A 143 -2.93 14.57 20.80
N GLU A 144 -2.31 14.64 19.64
CA GLU A 144 -1.14 15.48 19.34
C GLU A 144 -1.54 16.87 18.82
N GLN A 145 -2.83 17.11 18.56
CA GLN A 145 -3.43 18.39 18.20
C GLN A 145 -3.97 19.09 19.45
#